data_AF-D2QUK9-F1
#
_entry.id   AF-D2QUK9-F1
#
_cell.length_a   1.000
_cell.length_b   1.000
_cell.length_c   1.000
_cell.angle_alpha   90.00
_cell.angle_beta   90.00
_cell.angle_gamma   90.00
#
_symmetry.space_group_name_H-M   'P 1'
#
loop_
_entity.id
_entity.type
_entity.pdbx_description
1 polymer ?
#
loop_
_entity_poly.entity_id
_entity_poly.type
_entity_poly.pdbx_seq_one_letter_code
_entity_poly.pdbx_strand_id
1 'polypeptide(L)'
;MRSSFILPVFLLTIGSLKAQQTPKTEDIAAIKGQCGCHDVSFLYAETFAPDKGYAFKDRYTAKGTELVFVDEEVGPANRPTKLVIQHLLVVGDSMVIKHWREDWEFQNTNLLKFDQSATWKRVKLNPEQTKGQWSQKVFEVDDSPRYEGSATWVHVDGRTYWESTVDAPLPRREYTKRTDYNVMRRTNHHEIRPDGYIHEQDNDKIIRSEAGDQLLASEKGLNTYTRTDEGKCKAAKVWWAKNRAYWVDVRNVWGEVLASRSTVALKGQVKGQVLGRELDELAATTQKTAYNSAASRQLIRQTIEKYLK
;
A
#
# COMPACT_ATOMS: atom_id res chain seq x y z
N MET A 1 -58.31 29.14 47.32
CA MET A 1 -57.41 29.31 46.16
C MET A 1 -56.38 28.18 46.21
N ARG A 2 -56.47 27.20 45.31
CA ARG A 2 -55.51 26.08 45.22
C ARG A 2 -54.51 26.44 44.12
N SER A 3 -53.27 26.74 44.49
CA SER A 3 -52.20 27.03 43.53
C SER A 3 -51.70 25.72 42.91
N SER A 4 -51.96 25.56 41.62
CA SER A 4 -51.35 24.52 40.79
C SER A 4 -49.88 24.87 40.55
N PHE A 5 -48.95 24.08 41.11
CA PHE A 5 -47.54 24.13 40.74
C PHE A 5 -47.35 23.38 39.42
N ILE A 6 -47.07 24.12 38.35
CA ILE A 6 -46.62 23.56 37.07
C ILE A 6 -45.11 23.37 37.18
N LEU A 7 -44.66 22.11 37.19
CA LEU A 7 -43.25 21.74 37.15
C LEU A 7 -42.76 21.81 35.69
N PRO A 8 -41.70 22.57 35.35
CA PRO A 8 -41.17 22.58 34.00
C PRO A 8 -40.35 21.31 33.77
N VAL A 9 -40.77 20.48 32.82
CA VAL A 9 -39.99 19.34 32.32
C VAL A 9 -38.89 19.90 31.42
N PHE A 10 -37.65 19.96 31.94
CA PHE A 10 -36.46 20.18 31.10
C PHE A 10 -36.18 18.91 30.30
N LEU A 11 -36.55 18.90 29.01
CA LEU A 11 -36.02 17.92 28.06
C LEU A 11 -34.53 18.19 27.85
N LEU A 12 -33.68 17.42 28.51
CA LEU A 12 -32.26 17.29 28.14
C LEU A 12 -32.19 16.52 26.82
N THR A 13 -32.09 17.26 25.72
CA THR A 13 -31.67 16.71 24.43
C THR A 13 -30.20 16.31 24.55
N ILE A 14 -29.94 15.05 24.90
CA ILE A 14 -28.61 14.45 24.75
C ILE A 14 -28.36 14.32 23.25
N GLY A 15 -27.89 15.41 22.64
CA GLY A 15 -27.33 15.38 21.30
C GLY A 15 -26.16 14.43 21.33
N SER A 16 -26.33 13.23 20.76
CA SER A 16 -25.23 12.35 20.43
C SER A 16 -24.41 13.03 19.34
N LEU A 17 -23.53 13.96 19.73
CA LEU A 17 -22.42 14.38 18.91
C LEU A 17 -21.59 13.11 18.72
N LYS A 18 -21.82 12.38 17.62
CA LYS A 18 -20.88 11.37 17.13
C LYS A 18 -19.62 12.14 16.75
N ALA A 19 -18.77 12.43 17.73
CA ALA A 19 -17.45 12.96 17.48
C ALA A 19 -16.76 11.96 16.55
N GLN A 20 -16.46 12.40 15.32
CA GLN A 20 -15.62 11.64 14.41
C GLN A 20 -14.34 11.32 15.19
N GLN A 21 -14.08 10.03 15.43
CA GLN A 21 -12.88 9.62 16.12
C GLN A 21 -11.70 10.20 15.33
N THR A 22 -10.72 10.78 16.03
CA THR A 22 -9.51 11.28 15.40
C THR A 22 -8.44 10.19 15.44
N PRO A 23 -7.51 10.16 14.46
CA PRO A 23 -6.43 9.20 14.50
C PRO A 23 -5.56 9.39 15.75
N LYS A 24 -5.15 8.29 16.37
CA LYS A 24 -4.29 8.35 17.56
C LYS A 24 -2.90 8.82 17.16
N THR A 25 -2.23 9.58 18.04
CA THR A 25 -0.84 10.00 17.81
C THR A 25 0.10 8.81 17.67
N GLU A 26 -0.13 7.75 18.45
CA GLU A 26 0.68 6.53 18.45
C GLU A 26 0.61 5.80 17.10
N ASP A 27 -0.59 5.67 16.50
CA ASP A 27 -0.76 5.11 15.15
C ASP A 27 0.04 5.92 14.11
N ILE A 28 -0.07 7.26 14.16
CA ILE A 28 0.64 8.16 13.23
C ILE A 28 2.15 8.01 13.41
N ALA A 29 2.62 7.95 14.66
CA ALA A 29 4.03 7.75 14.99
C ALA A 29 4.52 6.37 14.52
N ALA A 30 3.69 5.33 14.61
CA ALA A 30 4.02 4.00 14.12
C ALA A 30 4.16 3.98 12.59
N ILE A 31 3.21 4.55 11.87
CA ILE A 31 3.26 4.65 10.39
C ILE A 31 4.53 5.40 9.96
N LYS A 32 4.80 6.56 10.56
CA LYS A 32 6.03 7.36 10.28
C LYS A 32 7.30 6.68 10.79
N GLY A 33 7.19 5.76 11.76
CA GLY A 33 8.29 4.97 12.29
C GLY A 33 8.94 4.05 11.24
N GLN A 34 8.23 3.77 10.14
CA GLN A 34 8.79 3.05 8.99
C GLN A 34 9.79 3.90 8.19
N CYS A 35 9.76 5.24 8.33
CA CYS A 35 10.63 6.13 7.57
C CYS A 35 12.10 6.07 8.03
N GLY A 36 13.00 6.30 7.08
CA GLY A 36 14.45 6.30 7.28
C GLY A 36 15.18 5.75 6.05
N CYS A 37 16.51 5.85 6.07
CA CYS A 37 17.36 5.05 5.20
C CYS A 37 17.59 3.66 5.81
N HIS A 38 17.33 2.60 5.05
CA HIS A 38 17.42 1.22 5.53
C HIS A 38 18.32 0.35 4.66
N ASP A 39 19.08 -0.54 5.30
CA ASP A 39 19.53 -1.77 4.65
C ASP A 39 18.37 -2.77 4.73
N VAL A 40 17.87 -3.19 3.56
CA VAL A 40 16.70 -4.06 3.45
C VAL A 40 17.08 -5.49 3.10
N SER A 41 16.36 -6.45 3.66
CA SER A 41 16.48 -7.86 3.28
C SER A 41 15.10 -8.50 3.14
N PHE A 42 14.97 -9.37 2.15
CA PHE A 42 13.75 -10.09 1.80
C PHE A 42 14.05 -11.58 1.85
N LEU A 43 13.40 -12.32 2.75
CA LEU A 43 13.56 -13.75 2.91
C LEU A 43 12.21 -14.43 2.73
N TYR A 44 12.11 -15.41 1.84
CA TYR A 44 10.89 -16.18 1.63
C TYR A 44 11.18 -17.67 1.55
N ALA A 45 10.35 -18.47 2.22
CA ALA A 45 10.39 -19.92 2.15
C ALA A 45 8.97 -20.49 2.22
N GLU A 46 8.67 -21.43 1.33
CA GLU A 46 7.46 -22.24 1.47
C GLU A 46 7.58 -23.15 2.70
N THR A 47 6.46 -23.38 3.38
CA THR A 47 6.43 -24.05 4.69
C THR A 47 5.55 -25.29 4.70
N PHE A 48 4.29 -25.16 4.27
CA PHE A 48 3.31 -26.23 4.31
C PHE A 48 2.59 -26.34 2.95
N ALA A 49 2.22 -27.55 2.56
CA ALA A 49 1.40 -27.80 1.38
C ALA A 49 0.40 -28.92 1.67
N PRO A 50 -0.86 -28.83 1.18
CA PRO A 50 -1.84 -29.90 1.36
C PRO A 50 -1.46 -31.20 0.63
N ASP A 51 -0.83 -31.07 -0.53
CA ASP A 51 -0.37 -32.21 -1.32
C ASP A 51 0.93 -32.79 -0.73
N LYS A 52 0.89 -34.07 -0.36
CA LYS A 52 2.04 -34.82 0.17
C LYS A 52 3.18 -34.96 -0.85
N GLY A 53 2.88 -34.91 -2.14
CA GLY A 53 3.85 -34.94 -3.23
C GLY A 53 4.42 -33.58 -3.60
N TYR A 54 4.01 -32.49 -2.92
CA TYR A 54 4.45 -31.16 -3.26
C TYR A 54 5.95 -30.97 -3.05
N ALA A 55 6.66 -30.61 -4.14
CA ALA A 55 8.05 -30.24 -4.09
C ALA A 55 8.19 -28.72 -3.87
N PHE A 56 8.55 -28.35 -2.64
CA PHE A 56 8.81 -26.97 -2.24
C PHE A 56 9.87 -26.30 -3.12
N LYS A 57 9.65 -25.02 -3.41
CA LYS A 57 10.59 -24.20 -4.19
C LYS A 57 11.75 -23.72 -3.32
N ASP A 58 12.87 -23.44 -3.98
CA ASP A 58 14.04 -22.88 -3.32
C ASP A 58 13.71 -21.58 -2.59
N ARG A 59 14.39 -21.38 -1.46
CA ARG A 59 14.28 -20.15 -0.68
C ARG A 59 14.68 -18.95 -1.52
N TYR A 60 13.90 -17.88 -1.42
CA TYR A 60 14.25 -16.62 -2.06
C TYR A 60 14.97 -15.71 -1.05
N THR A 61 16.03 -15.06 -1.52
CA THR A 61 16.74 -14.03 -0.76
C THR A 61 17.07 -12.86 -1.67
N ALA A 62 16.78 -11.64 -1.21
CA ALA A 62 17.24 -10.41 -1.84
C ALA A 62 17.63 -9.38 -0.78
N LYS A 63 18.48 -8.43 -1.15
CA LYS A 63 18.90 -7.32 -0.30
C LYS A 63 19.00 -6.04 -1.11
N GLY A 64 18.96 -4.90 -0.44
CA GLY A 64 19.16 -3.60 -1.06
C GLY A 64 19.32 -2.49 -0.03
N THR A 65 19.41 -1.26 -0.51
CA THR A 65 19.26 -0.06 0.31
C THR A 65 17.98 0.65 -0.11
N GLU A 66 17.18 1.09 0.84
CA GLU A 66 15.88 1.70 0.58
C GLU A 66 15.67 2.96 1.41
N LEU A 67 15.25 4.04 0.75
CA LEU A 67 14.76 5.24 1.41
C LEU A 67 13.25 5.16 1.55
N VAL A 68 12.75 5.25 2.78
CA VAL A 68 11.33 5.29 3.12
C VAL A 68 11.02 6.64 3.74
N PHE A 69 10.02 7.36 3.23
CA PHE A 69 9.70 8.71 3.72
C PHE A 69 8.25 9.10 3.45
N VAL A 70 7.75 10.07 4.21
CA VAL A 70 6.43 10.67 4.00
C VAL A 70 6.51 11.65 2.83
N ASP A 71 5.76 11.40 1.76
CA ASP A 71 5.66 12.30 0.61
C ASP A 71 4.53 13.34 0.74
N GLU A 72 3.41 12.94 1.36
CA GLU A 72 2.22 13.77 1.53
C GLU A 72 1.53 13.44 2.86
N GLU A 73 1.08 14.49 3.55
CA GLU A 73 0.20 14.41 4.71
C GLU A 73 -1.06 15.23 4.45
N VAL A 74 -2.23 14.65 4.70
CA VAL A 74 -3.52 15.34 4.55
C VAL A 74 -4.31 15.25 5.84
N GLY A 75 -4.90 16.37 6.25
CA GLY A 75 -5.69 16.50 7.47
C GLY A 75 -5.15 17.61 8.39
N PRO A 76 -5.70 17.73 9.60
CA PRO A 76 -5.23 18.71 10.58
C PRO A 76 -3.75 18.51 10.95
N ALA A 77 -3.06 19.60 11.28
CA ALA A 77 -1.68 19.56 11.76
C ALA A 77 -1.56 18.61 12.97
N ASN A 78 -0.53 17.76 12.97
CA ASN A 78 -0.28 16.73 13.99
C ASN A 78 -1.37 15.64 14.12
N ARG A 79 -2.39 15.65 13.26
CA ARG A 79 -3.48 14.67 13.19
C ARG A 79 -3.85 14.36 11.73
N PRO A 80 -2.88 14.01 10.85
CA PRO A 80 -3.21 13.66 9.48
C PRO A 80 -4.16 12.47 9.45
N THR A 81 -5.15 12.51 8.57
CA THR A 81 -6.06 11.41 8.28
C THR A 81 -5.60 10.60 7.07
N LYS A 82 -4.59 11.10 6.35
CA LYS A 82 -3.89 10.39 5.29
C LYS A 82 -2.38 10.64 5.35
N LEU A 83 -1.60 9.58 5.16
CA LEU A 83 -0.16 9.61 4.99
C LEU A 83 0.19 8.86 3.70
N VAL A 84 0.96 9.48 2.82
CA VAL A 84 1.53 8.80 1.64
C VAL A 84 3.00 8.52 1.92
N ILE A 85 3.38 7.25 1.97
CA ILE A 85 4.76 6.82 2.18
C ILE A 85 5.33 6.32 0.86
N GLN A 86 6.47 6.88 0.46
CA GLN A 86 7.19 6.51 -0.74
C GLN A 86 8.43 5.69 -0.38
N HIS A 87 8.64 4.61 -1.13
CA HIS A 87 9.80 3.73 -1.02
C HIS A 87 10.65 3.83 -2.29
N LEU A 88 11.93 4.15 -2.14
CA LEU A 88 12.88 4.29 -3.25
C LEU A 88 14.10 3.39 -3.00
N LEU A 89 14.31 2.42 -3.88
CA LEU A 89 15.49 1.56 -3.83
C LEU A 89 16.70 2.27 -4.44
N VAL A 90 17.85 2.10 -3.80
CA VAL A 90 19.17 2.47 -4.31
C VAL A 90 19.92 1.19 -4.66
N VAL A 91 20.28 1.04 -5.93
CA VAL A 91 21.05 -0.09 -6.45
C VAL A 91 22.46 0.40 -6.80
N GLY A 92 23.46 -0.26 -6.22
CA GLY A 92 24.82 0.30 -6.19
C GLY A 92 24.81 1.64 -5.44
N ASP A 93 25.56 2.62 -5.95
CA ASP A 93 25.70 3.93 -5.28
C ASP A 93 24.83 5.04 -5.88
N SER A 94 24.12 4.79 -7.00
CA SER A 94 23.50 5.88 -7.78
C SER A 94 22.21 5.55 -8.51
N MET A 95 21.94 4.27 -8.83
CA MET A 95 20.74 3.93 -9.57
C MET A 95 19.53 3.91 -8.63
N VAL A 96 18.53 4.74 -8.90
CA VAL A 96 17.31 4.85 -8.10
C VAL A 96 16.16 4.18 -8.83
N ILE A 97 15.44 3.31 -8.13
CA ILE A 97 14.20 2.69 -8.60
C ILE A 97 13.07 3.19 -7.71
N LYS A 98 12.03 3.80 -8.30
CA LYS A 98 10.77 4.02 -7.58
C LYS A 98 10.12 2.68 -7.32
N HIS A 99 10.29 2.15 -6.11
CA HIS A 99 10.03 0.74 -5.84
C HIS A 99 8.55 0.48 -5.60
N TRP A 100 7.95 1.12 -4.60
CA TRP A 100 6.53 1.01 -4.31
C TRP A 100 6.07 2.20 -3.48
N ARG A 101 4.76 2.33 -3.34
CA ARG A 101 4.14 3.38 -2.52
C ARG A 101 3.04 2.76 -1.68
N GLU A 102 2.82 3.34 -0.52
CA GLU A 102 1.68 3.02 0.31
C GLU A 102 0.94 4.28 0.76
N ASP A 103 -0.39 4.22 0.72
CA ASP A 103 -1.25 5.24 1.31
C ASP A 103 -1.91 4.66 2.55
N TRP A 104 -1.71 5.33 3.69
CA TRP A 104 -2.41 5.07 4.93
C TRP A 104 -3.59 6.03 5.04
N GLU A 105 -4.81 5.51 5.15
CA GLU A 105 -6.02 6.32 5.28
C GLU A 105 -6.86 5.89 6.49
N PHE A 106 -7.19 6.85 7.35
CA PHE A 106 -7.91 6.59 8.60
C PHE A 106 -9.42 6.38 8.35
N GLN A 107 -9.95 5.28 8.88
CA GLN A 107 -11.34 4.82 8.76
C GLN A 107 -11.88 4.77 7.33
N ASN A 108 -11.05 4.47 6.33
CA ASN A 108 -11.47 4.37 4.94
C ASN A 108 -12.58 3.31 4.76
N THR A 109 -13.73 3.74 4.23
CA THR A 109 -14.90 2.88 3.98
C THR A 109 -14.98 2.34 2.56
N ASN A 110 -14.06 2.71 1.67
CA ASN A 110 -14.08 2.29 0.27
C ASN A 110 -12.74 1.64 -0.09
N LEU A 111 -12.70 0.31 0.01
CA LEU A 111 -11.51 -0.47 -0.30
C LEU A 111 -11.53 -0.92 -1.77
N LEU A 112 -10.36 -1.02 -2.39
CA LEU A 112 -10.14 -1.63 -3.70
C LEU A 112 -9.47 -3.00 -3.51
N LYS A 113 -10.27 -4.05 -3.41
CA LYS A 113 -9.78 -5.41 -3.12
C LYS A 113 -9.37 -6.12 -4.40
N PHE A 114 -8.20 -6.76 -4.40
CA PHE A 114 -7.78 -7.63 -5.49
C PHE A 114 -8.67 -8.88 -5.55
N ASP A 115 -8.98 -9.33 -6.76
CA ASP A 115 -9.76 -10.54 -7.02
C ASP A 115 -8.86 -11.64 -7.62
N GLN A 116 -8.58 -11.56 -8.92
CA GLN A 116 -7.64 -12.39 -9.66
C GLN A 116 -7.36 -11.75 -11.04
N SER A 117 -6.42 -12.31 -11.80
CA SER A 117 -6.21 -11.94 -13.22
C SER A 117 -5.99 -10.43 -13.45
N ALA A 118 -5.23 -9.80 -12.55
CA ALA A 118 -5.00 -8.35 -12.53
C ALA A 118 -6.32 -7.56 -12.51
N THR A 119 -7.26 -7.94 -11.65
CA THR A 119 -8.56 -7.29 -11.46
C THR A 119 -8.79 -6.95 -10.00
N TRP A 120 -9.32 -5.76 -9.75
CA TRP A 120 -9.70 -5.26 -8.44
C TRP A 120 -11.15 -4.80 -8.45
N LYS A 121 -11.85 -5.03 -7.34
CA LYS A 121 -13.25 -4.68 -7.12
C LYS A 121 -13.37 -3.76 -5.91
N ARG A 122 -14.18 -2.72 -6.04
CA ARG A 122 -14.49 -1.80 -4.97
C ARG A 122 -15.44 -2.46 -3.97
N VAL A 123 -15.07 -2.44 -2.70
CA VAL A 123 -15.87 -2.94 -1.59
C VAL A 123 -16.14 -1.78 -0.65
N LYS A 124 -17.42 -1.51 -0.43
CA LYS A 124 -17.87 -0.52 0.55
C LYS A 124 -18.05 -1.20 1.90
N LEU A 125 -17.43 -0.64 2.93
CA LEU A 125 -17.57 -1.05 4.32
C LEU A 125 -18.50 -0.09 5.06
N ASN A 126 -19.16 -0.60 6.09
CA ASN A 126 -19.91 0.24 7.01
C ASN A 126 -18.91 1.02 7.90
N PRO A 127 -19.17 2.30 8.23
CA PRO A 127 -18.28 3.09 9.09
C PRO A 127 -17.96 2.44 10.44
N GLU A 128 -18.89 1.66 10.98
CA GLU A 128 -18.71 0.90 12.22
C GLU A 128 -17.61 -0.17 12.10
N GLN A 129 -17.39 -0.74 10.90
CA GLN A 129 -16.36 -1.74 10.65
C GLN A 129 -14.95 -1.14 10.56
N THR A 130 -14.84 0.15 10.23
CA THR A 130 -13.57 0.83 10.00
C THR A 130 -13.19 1.74 11.16
N LYS A 131 -13.99 1.75 12.23
CA LYS A 131 -13.78 2.61 13.40
C LYS A 131 -12.41 2.39 14.02
N GLY A 132 -11.62 3.47 14.12
CA GLY A 132 -10.26 3.42 14.66
C GLY A 132 -9.24 2.68 13.81
N GLN A 133 -9.59 2.22 12.60
CA GLN A 133 -8.68 1.49 11.72
C GLN A 133 -7.94 2.45 10.78
N TRP A 134 -6.79 2.00 10.32
CA TRP A 134 -6.08 2.55 9.18
C TRP A 134 -6.09 1.52 8.05
N SER A 135 -6.45 1.96 6.83
CA SER A 135 -6.25 1.16 5.64
C SER A 135 -4.85 1.40 5.06
N GLN A 136 -4.14 0.34 4.72
CA GLN A 136 -2.91 0.38 3.91
C GLN A 136 -3.29 0.06 2.46
N LYS A 137 -3.08 1.02 1.55
CA LYS A 137 -3.20 0.84 0.09
C LYS A 137 -1.82 0.72 -0.50
N VAL A 138 -1.48 -0.42 -1.08
CA VAL A 138 -0.17 -0.65 -1.69
C VAL A 138 -0.25 -0.52 -3.21
N PHE A 139 0.70 0.20 -3.78
CA PHE A 139 0.83 0.45 -5.21
C PHE A 139 2.20 0.00 -5.72
N GLU A 140 2.24 -0.47 -6.97
CA GLU A 140 3.47 -0.97 -7.60
C GLU A 140 4.40 0.19 -8.05
N VAL A 141 5.52 -0.17 -8.71
CA VAL A 141 6.51 0.78 -9.27
C VAL A 141 5.87 1.89 -10.11
N ASP A 142 4.79 1.56 -10.82
CA ASP A 142 4.04 2.42 -11.76
C ASP A 142 2.79 3.07 -11.15
N ASP A 143 2.65 3.00 -9.82
CA ASP A 143 1.48 3.43 -9.05
C ASP A 143 0.16 2.73 -9.40
N SER A 144 0.18 1.64 -10.15
CA SER A 144 -0.99 0.77 -10.31
C SER A 144 -1.35 0.11 -8.97
N PRO A 145 -2.65 -0.15 -8.70
CA PRO A 145 -3.07 -0.75 -7.44
C PRO A 145 -2.49 -2.17 -7.30
N ARG A 146 -2.03 -2.52 -6.10
CA ARG A 146 -1.56 -3.87 -5.78
C ARG A 146 -2.54 -4.58 -4.86
N TYR A 147 -2.69 -4.10 -3.63
CA TYR A 147 -3.66 -4.63 -2.66
C TYR A 147 -4.01 -3.55 -1.64
N GLU A 148 -5.11 -3.77 -0.94
CA GLU A 148 -5.58 -2.87 0.11
C GLU A 148 -6.20 -3.65 1.26
N GLY A 149 -5.79 -3.32 2.49
CA GLY A 149 -6.28 -3.91 3.74
C GLY A 149 -6.55 -2.85 4.79
N SER A 150 -7.34 -3.15 5.81
CA SER A 150 -7.67 -2.24 6.91
C SER A 150 -7.65 -2.97 8.24
N ALA A 151 -7.02 -2.36 9.25
CA ALA A 151 -6.93 -2.87 10.62
C ALA A 151 -6.55 -1.77 11.61
N THR A 152 -6.60 -2.06 12.91
CA THR A 152 -6.09 -1.16 13.95
C THR A 152 -4.60 -1.37 14.17
N TRP A 153 -3.87 -0.29 14.46
CA TRP A 153 -2.57 -0.41 15.14
C TRP A 153 -2.79 -0.90 16.57
N VAL A 154 -1.92 -1.80 17.00
CA VAL A 154 -1.91 -2.39 18.35
C VAL A 154 -0.65 -1.92 19.06
N HIS A 155 -0.83 -1.37 20.26
CA HIS A 155 0.25 -0.90 21.13
C HIS A 155 0.10 -1.59 22.48
N VAL A 156 0.85 -2.67 22.71
CA VAL A 156 0.70 -3.51 23.90
C VAL A 156 2.03 -4.17 24.24
N ASP A 157 2.36 -4.30 25.52
CA ASP A 157 3.56 -4.98 26.02
C ASP A 157 4.87 -4.54 25.33
N GLY A 158 4.99 -3.24 25.05
CA GLY A 158 6.15 -2.65 24.37
C GLY A 158 6.23 -2.93 22.86
N ARG A 159 5.25 -3.63 22.29
CA ARG A 159 5.15 -3.91 20.84
C ARG A 159 4.21 -2.91 20.18
N THR A 160 4.51 -2.58 18.93
CA THR A 160 3.70 -1.69 18.09
C THR A 160 3.59 -2.28 16.71
N TYR A 161 2.41 -2.78 16.35
CA TYR A 161 2.22 -3.47 15.08
C TYR A 161 0.84 -3.24 14.46
N TRP A 162 0.75 -3.48 13.16
CA TRP A 162 -0.48 -3.48 12.38
C TRP A 162 -0.54 -4.77 11.57
N GLU A 163 -1.70 -5.42 11.55
CA GLU A 163 -1.87 -6.70 10.87
C GLU A 163 -3.15 -6.75 10.04
N SER A 164 -3.04 -7.18 8.78
CA SER A 164 -4.20 -7.36 7.90
C SER A 164 -3.99 -8.46 6.87
N THR A 165 -5.03 -9.27 6.64
CA THR A 165 -5.05 -10.31 5.61
C THR A 165 -5.78 -9.82 4.36
N VAL A 166 -5.11 -9.90 3.21
CA VAL A 166 -5.63 -9.42 1.92
C VAL A 166 -5.21 -10.34 0.78
N ASP A 167 -6.03 -10.41 -0.26
CA ASP A 167 -5.60 -11.01 -1.53
C ASP A 167 -4.78 -9.97 -2.32
N ALA A 168 -3.80 -10.44 -3.09
CA ALA A 168 -2.89 -9.62 -3.87
C ALA A 168 -2.45 -10.32 -5.17
N PRO A 169 -2.05 -9.56 -6.21
CA PRO A 169 -1.40 -10.12 -7.38
C PRO A 169 -0.07 -10.78 -6.98
N LEU A 170 0.37 -11.73 -7.81
CA LEU A 170 1.67 -12.37 -7.65
C LEU A 170 2.79 -11.32 -7.75
N PRO A 171 3.81 -11.34 -6.88
CA PRO A 171 4.98 -10.51 -7.05
C PRO A 171 5.86 -11.01 -8.20
N ARG A 172 6.76 -10.16 -8.72
CA ARG A 172 7.67 -10.48 -9.83
C ARG A 172 8.46 -11.77 -9.65
N ARG A 173 8.94 -12.05 -8.43
CA ARG A 173 9.67 -13.30 -8.13
C ARG A 173 8.86 -14.58 -8.41
N GLU A 174 7.53 -14.47 -8.41
CA GLU A 174 6.61 -15.57 -8.67
C GLU A 174 6.15 -15.58 -10.12
N TYR A 175 5.48 -14.52 -10.62
CA TYR A 175 4.86 -14.58 -11.95
C TYR A 175 5.86 -14.76 -13.11
N THR A 176 7.16 -14.48 -12.89
CA THR A 176 8.21 -14.71 -13.90
C THR A 176 8.71 -16.14 -13.93
N LYS A 177 8.43 -16.93 -12.90
CA LYS A 177 8.95 -18.29 -12.71
C LYS A 177 7.86 -19.35 -12.54
N ARG A 178 6.62 -18.92 -12.27
CA ARG A 178 5.53 -19.77 -11.85
C ARG A 178 4.22 -19.41 -12.54
N THR A 179 3.44 -20.44 -12.82
CA THR A 179 2.14 -20.38 -13.49
C THR A 179 1.11 -21.30 -12.82
N ASP A 180 1.46 -21.91 -11.69
CA ASP A 180 0.69 -22.96 -11.00
C ASP A 180 -0.28 -22.41 -9.94
N TYR A 181 -0.35 -21.09 -9.76
CA TYR A 181 -1.34 -20.40 -8.93
C TYR A 181 -1.51 -18.95 -9.39
N ASN A 182 -2.57 -18.27 -8.96
CA ASN A 182 -2.99 -16.98 -9.52
C ASN A 182 -3.38 -15.91 -8.49
N VAL A 183 -3.48 -16.25 -7.21
CA VAL A 183 -3.75 -15.30 -6.12
C VAL A 183 -2.77 -15.54 -4.98
N MET A 184 -2.21 -14.47 -4.43
CA MET A 184 -1.46 -14.54 -3.17
C MET A 184 -2.32 -13.94 -2.06
N ARG A 185 -2.78 -14.76 -1.12
CA ARG A 185 -3.43 -14.27 0.10
C ARG A 185 -2.33 -13.99 1.13
N ARG A 186 -2.27 -12.77 1.65
CA ARG A 186 -1.14 -12.26 2.41
C ARG A 186 -1.63 -11.73 3.74
N THR A 187 -1.20 -12.34 4.82
CA THR A 187 -1.27 -11.74 6.16
C THR A 187 -0.06 -10.84 6.32
N ASN A 188 -0.26 -9.53 6.29
CA ASN A 188 0.80 -8.54 6.42
C ASN A 188 0.89 -8.13 7.88
N HIS A 189 2.05 -8.32 8.51
CA HIS A 189 2.35 -7.88 9.86
C HIS A 189 3.48 -6.85 9.81
N HIS A 190 3.15 -5.58 10.03
CA HIS A 190 4.12 -4.49 10.14
C HIS A 190 4.40 -4.22 11.61
N GLU A 191 5.63 -4.42 12.08
CA GLU A 191 6.01 -4.18 13.48
C GLU A 191 7.19 -3.21 13.55
N ILE A 192 7.00 -2.14 14.33
CA ILE A 192 8.01 -1.09 14.52
C ILE A 192 9.00 -1.53 15.59
N ARG A 193 10.29 -1.35 15.31
CA ARG A 193 11.40 -1.71 16.20
C ARG A 193 12.33 -0.51 16.43
N PRO A 194 13.13 -0.51 17.51
CA PRO A 194 14.09 0.58 17.75
C PRO A 194 15.11 0.77 16.60
N ASP A 195 15.48 -0.32 15.94
CA ASP A 195 16.45 -0.38 14.84
C ASP A 195 15.80 -0.26 13.44
N GLY A 196 14.47 -0.10 13.33
CA GLY A 196 13.76 0.04 12.06
C GLY A 196 12.36 -0.54 12.11
N TYR A 197 12.02 -1.42 11.18
CA TYR A 197 10.76 -2.17 11.23
C TYR A 197 10.87 -3.50 10.49
N ILE A 198 9.94 -4.41 10.78
CA ILE A 198 9.77 -5.66 10.04
C ILE A 198 8.41 -5.67 9.36
N HIS A 199 8.37 -6.26 8.18
CA HIS A 199 7.15 -6.66 7.49
C HIS A 199 7.19 -8.18 7.33
N GLU A 200 6.59 -8.87 8.30
CA GLU A 200 6.39 -10.31 8.25
C GLU A 200 5.15 -10.64 7.43
N GLN A 201 5.21 -11.77 6.75
CA GLN A 201 4.17 -12.22 5.85
C GLN A 201 3.90 -13.70 6.04
N ASP A 202 2.66 -14.03 6.35
CA ASP A 202 2.16 -15.40 6.23
C ASP A 202 1.29 -15.43 4.97
N ASN A 203 1.88 -16.00 3.91
CA ASN A 203 1.29 -16.00 2.57
C ASN A 203 0.72 -17.38 2.24
N ASP A 204 -0.47 -17.42 1.67
CA ASP A 204 -1.02 -18.58 1.00
C ASP A 204 -1.00 -18.37 -0.52
N LYS A 205 -0.42 -19.33 -1.23
CA LYS A 205 -0.46 -19.41 -2.69
C LYS A 205 -1.75 -20.11 -3.10
N ILE A 206 -2.69 -19.35 -3.66
CA ILE A 206 -4.05 -19.81 -3.95
C ILE A 206 -4.25 -20.01 -5.46
N ILE A 207 -4.80 -21.16 -5.81
CA ILE A 207 -5.41 -21.45 -7.10
C ILE A 207 -6.89 -21.08 -6.98
N ARG A 208 -7.26 -19.92 -7.50
CA ARG A 208 -8.63 -19.43 -7.54
C ARG A 208 -9.29 -19.80 -8.87
N SER A 209 -10.44 -20.45 -8.79
CA SER A 209 -11.27 -20.83 -9.94
C SER A 209 -12.75 -20.61 -9.65
N GLU A 210 -13.63 -20.88 -10.63
CA GLU A 210 -15.08 -20.85 -10.42
C GLU A 210 -15.54 -21.89 -9.38
N ALA A 211 -14.80 -22.99 -9.23
CA ALA A 211 -15.07 -24.01 -8.21
C ALA A 211 -14.66 -23.58 -6.79
N GLY A 212 -13.95 -22.46 -6.65
CA GLY A 212 -13.47 -21.92 -5.38
C GLY A 212 -11.94 -21.81 -5.30
N ASP A 213 -11.47 -21.52 -4.09
CA ASP A 213 -10.05 -21.37 -3.74
C ASP A 213 -9.47 -22.73 -3.30
N GLN A 214 -8.34 -23.10 -3.89
CA GLN A 214 -7.50 -24.20 -3.44
C GLN A 214 -6.13 -23.67 -2.97
N LEU A 215 -5.70 -24.10 -1.79
CA LEU A 215 -4.34 -23.83 -1.29
C LEU A 215 -3.34 -24.72 -2.05
N LEU A 216 -2.35 -24.09 -2.68
CA LEU A 216 -1.19 -24.77 -3.26
C LEU A 216 -0.10 -25.00 -2.21
N ALA A 217 0.34 -23.92 -1.58
CA ALA A 217 1.34 -23.94 -0.51
C ALA A 217 1.28 -22.65 0.32
N SER A 218 1.63 -22.75 1.60
CA SER A 218 1.89 -21.62 2.48
C SER A 218 3.37 -21.23 2.42
N GLU A 219 3.66 -19.95 2.64
CA GLU A 219 4.99 -19.34 2.56
C GLU A 219 5.16 -18.34 3.71
N LYS A 220 6.28 -18.45 4.43
CA LYS A 220 6.72 -17.41 5.37
C LYS A 220 7.60 -16.42 4.62
N GLY A 221 7.26 -15.14 4.73
CA GLY A 221 8.06 -14.01 4.29
C GLY A 221 8.54 -13.18 5.47
N LEU A 222 9.79 -12.73 5.41
CA LEU A 222 10.37 -11.79 6.35
C LEU A 222 11.09 -10.70 5.57
N ASN A 223 10.53 -9.50 5.63
CA ASN A 223 11.13 -8.29 5.09
C ASN A 223 11.64 -7.46 6.25
N THR A 224 12.95 -7.28 6.36
CA THR A 224 13.58 -6.50 7.43
C THR A 224 14.10 -5.19 6.88
N TYR A 225 13.75 -4.08 7.53
CA TYR A 225 14.22 -2.74 7.22
C TYR A 225 15.02 -2.26 8.42
N THR A 226 16.35 -2.35 8.35
CA THR A 226 17.25 -1.93 9.42
C THR A 226 17.82 -0.56 9.10
N ARG A 227 17.63 0.41 9.99
CA ARG A 227 18.16 1.77 9.84
C ARG A 227 19.67 1.72 9.63
N THR A 228 20.14 2.52 8.68
CA THR A 228 21.54 2.59 8.27
C THR A 228 21.97 4.04 8.05
N ASP A 229 23.22 4.25 7.61
CA ASP A 229 23.73 5.59 7.33
C ASP A 229 22.89 6.32 6.27
N GLU A 230 22.41 7.52 6.62
CA GLU A 230 21.55 8.35 5.76
C GLU A 230 22.22 8.76 4.44
N GLY A 231 23.56 8.74 4.37
CA GLY A 231 24.35 9.00 3.18
C GLY A 231 24.16 7.95 2.10
N LYS A 232 23.86 6.69 2.45
CA LYS A 232 23.56 5.64 1.46
C LYS A 232 22.30 5.95 0.63
N CYS A 233 21.35 6.69 1.20
CA CYS A 233 20.13 7.10 0.52
C CYS A 233 20.22 8.47 -0.17
N LYS A 234 21.41 9.07 -0.25
CA LYS A 234 21.59 10.41 -0.86
C LYS A 234 21.11 10.45 -2.31
N ALA A 235 21.42 9.42 -3.10
CA ALA A 235 20.97 9.32 -4.50
C ALA A 235 19.43 9.34 -4.61
N ALA A 236 18.73 8.59 -3.75
CA ALA A 236 17.27 8.57 -3.71
C ALA A 236 16.66 9.93 -3.36
N LYS A 237 17.24 10.65 -2.36
CA LYS A 237 16.78 12.00 -1.99
C LYS A 237 16.91 12.99 -3.16
N VAL A 238 18.06 13.00 -3.83
CA VAL A 238 18.31 13.86 -4.99
C VAL A 238 17.38 13.50 -6.15
N TRP A 239 17.20 12.21 -6.42
CA TRP A 239 16.32 11.74 -7.47
C TRP A 239 14.87 12.13 -7.19
N TRP A 240 14.37 11.96 -5.95
CA TRP A 240 13.01 12.34 -5.61
C TRP A 240 12.77 13.84 -5.78
N ALA A 241 13.68 14.68 -5.30
CA ALA A 241 13.56 16.13 -5.45
C ALA A 241 13.38 16.56 -6.92
N LYS A 242 14.04 15.88 -7.86
CA LYS A 242 13.90 16.12 -9.29
C LYS A 242 12.61 15.52 -9.89
N ASN A 243 12.21 14.33 -9.44
CA ASN A 243 11.16 13.54 -10.10
C ASN A 243 9.78 13.65 -9.43
N ARG A 244 9.70 14.22 -8.23
CA ARG A 244 8.48 14.26 -7.42
C ARG A 244 7.28 14.84 -8.16
N ALA A 245 7.45 15.96 -8.86
CA ALA A 245 6.35 16.61 -9.56
C ALA A 245 5.68 15.69 -10.60
N TYR A 246 6.47 14.94 -11.36
CA TYR A 246 5.98 13.96 -12.32
C TYR A 246 5.22 12.81 -11.63
N TRP A 247 5.80 12.20 -10.60
CA TRP A 247 5.18 11.05 -9.93
C TRP A 247 3.96 11.42 -9.09
N VAL A 248 3.89 12.65 -8.57
CA VAL A 248 2.66 13.19 -7.98
C VAL A 248 1.55 13.27 -9.04
N ASP A 249 1.86 13.66 -10.28
CA ASP A 249 0.88 13.66 -11.37
C ASP A 249 0.47 12.25 -11.80
N VAL A 250 1.40 11.29 -11.84
CA VAL A 250 1.07 9.87 -12.03
C VAL A 250 0.10 9.37 -10.97
N ARG A 251 0.41 9.61 -9.69
CA ARG A 251 -0.47 9.28 -8.56
C ARG A 251 -1.85 9.92 -8.70
N ASN A 252 -1.91 11.20 -9.07
CA ASN A 252 -3.18 11.92 -9.20
C ASN A 252 -4.04 11.35 -10.32
N VAL A 253 -3.45 11.06 -11.49
CA VAL A 253 -4.18 10.45 -12.61
C VAL A 253 -4.68 9.05 -12.22
N TRP A 254 -3.87 8.25 -11.53
CA TRP A 254 -4.33 6.98 -10.97
C TRP A 254 -5.50 7.17 -10.01
N GLY A 255 -5.40 8.14 -9.09
CA GLY A 255 -6.48 8.49 -8.16
C GLY A 255 -7.81 8.79 -8.89
N GLU A 256 -7.75 9.57 -9.96
CA GLU A 256 -8.92 9.87 -10.83
C GLU A 256 -9.46 8.62 -11.54
N VAL A 257 -8.57 7.78 -12.09
CA VAL A 257 -8.93 6.53 -12.79
C VAL A 257 -9.61 5.55 -11.85
N LEU A 258 -9.08 5.38 -10.64
CA LEU A 258 -9.62 4.47 -9.64
C LEU A 258 -10.95 5.00 -9.09
N ALA A 259 -11.05 6.29 -8.77
CA ALA A 259 -12.25 6.90 -8.19
C ALA A 259 -13.51 6.77 -9.07
N SER A 260 -13.35 6.79 -10.40
CA SER A 260 -14.47 6.69 -11.35
C SER A 260 -14.92 5.25 -11.66
N ARG A 261 -14.28 4.23 -11.05
CA ARG A 261 -14.51 2.82 -11.39
C ARG A 261 -14.87 1.98 -10.17
N SER A 262 -15.86 1.10 -10.36
CA SER A 262 -16.23 0.05 -9.40
C SER A 262 -15.36 -1.20 -9.55
N THR A 263 -14.89 -1.47 -10.77
CA THR A 263 -13.95 -2.55 -11.11
C THR A 263 -12.83 -1.98 -11.97
N VAL A 264 -11.60 -2.37 -11.67
CA VAL A 264 -10.41 -2.00 -12.44
C VAL A 264 -9.69 -3.27 -12.83
N ALA A 265 -9.35 -3.42 -14.10
CA ALA A 265 -8.56 -4.55 -14.56
C ALA A 265 -7.46 -4.10 -15.50
N LEU A 266 -6.28 -4.71 -15.40
CA LEU A 266 -5.07 -4.32 -16.10
C LEU A 266 -4.57 -5.41 -17.03
N LYS A 267 -4.04 -4.99 -18.17
CA LYS A 267 -3.24 -5.81 -19.08
C LYS A 267 -1.81 -5.86 -18.53
N GLY A 268 -1.21 -7.05 -18.49
CA GLY A 268 0.19 -7.17 -18.06
C GLY A 268 1.17 -6.50 -19.03
N GLN A 269 0.86 -6.55 -20.34
CA GLN A 269 1.65 -5.91 -21.38
C GLN A 269 0.77 -5.36 -22.51
N VAL A 270 1.26 -4.30 -23.18
CA VAL A 270 0.69 -3.76 -24.41
C VAL A 270 1.82 -3.63 -25.43
N LYS A 271 1.70 -4.30 -26.58
CA LYS A 271 2.75 -4.34 -27.63
C LYS A 271 4.15 -4.71 -27.07
N GLY A 272 4.20 -5.62 -26.11
CA GLY A 272 5.45 -6.08 -25.47
C GLY A 272 6.03 -5.12 -24.42
N GLN A 273 5.39 -3.98 -24.16
CA GLN A 273 5.78 -3.04 -23.11
C GLN A 273 4.97 -3.26 -21.83
N VAL A 274 5.57 -2.93 -20.69
CA VAL A 274 4.91 -2.87 -19.38
C VAL A 274 4.68 -1.41 -19.00
N LEU A 275 3.60 -1.13 -18.25
CA LEU A 275 3.19 0.25 -17.92
C LEU A 275 4.33 1.04 -17.25
N GLY A 276 4.99 0.48 -16.26
CA GLY A 276 6.10 1.15 -15.57
C GLY A 276 7.21 1.64 -16.50
N ARG A 277 7.56 0.85 -17.53
CA ARG A 277 8.57 1.26 -18.50
C ARG A 277 8.10 2.44 -19.36
N GLU A 278 6.84 2.42 -19.82
CA GLU A 278 6.30 3.57 -20.57
C GLU A 278 6.22 4.84 -19.72
N LEU A 279 5.91 4.72 -18.42
CA LEU A 279 5.91 5.85 -17.50
C LEU A 279 7.34 6.37 -17.23
N ASP A 280 8.33 5.49 -17.06
CA ASP A 280 9.73 5.90 -16.90
C ASP A 280 10.25 6.63 -18.16
N GLU A 281 9.96 6.11 -19.35
CA GLU A 281 10.33 6.74 -20.63
C GLU A 281 9.62 8.10 -20.81
N LEU A 282 8.36 8.21 -20.38
CA LEU A 282 7.60 9.45 -20.38
C LEU A 282 8.17 10.47 -19.35
N ALA A 283 8.56 10.02 -18.16
CA ALA A 283 9.23 10.85 -17.16
C ALA A 283 10.54 11.43 -17.72
N ALA A 284 11.37 10.57 -18.31
CA ALA A 284 12.63 10.97 -18.93
C ALA A 284 12.45 11.97 -20.08
N THR A 285 11.34 11.87 -20.83
CA THR A 285 11.03 12.77 -21.95
C THR A 285 10.48 14.12 -21.48
N THR A 286 9.51 14.10 -20.58
CA THR A 286 8.83 15.31 -20.07
C THR A 286 9.73 16.21 -19.22
N GLN A 287 10.81 15.64 -18.66
CA GLN A 287 11.78 16.37 -17.84
C GLN A 287 13.01 16.87 -18.62
N LYS A 288 13.07 16.71 -19.96
CA LYS A 288 14.14 17.30 -20.78
C LYS A 288 14.05 18.82 -20.85
N THR A 289 12.85 19.37 -20.65
CA THR A 289 12.55 20.79 -20.56
C THR A 289 11.93 21.10 -19.20
N ALA A 290 11.54 22.35 -18.95
CA ALA A 290 10.80 22.70 -17.75
C ALA A 290 9.51 21.86 -17.66
N TYR A 291 9.36 21.12 -16.56
CA TYR A 291 8.23 20.20 -16.36
C TYR A 291 6.89 20.94 -16.42
N ASN A 292 6.00 20.52 -17.32
CA ASN A 292 4.64 21.04 -17.45
C ASN A 292 3.63 20.00 -16.96
N SER A 293 3.06 20.23 -15.78
CA SER A 293 2.09 19.32 -15.15
C SER A 293 0.84 19.10 -16.01
N ALA A 294 0.23 20.16 -16.54
CA ALA A 294 -1.01 20.07 -17.30
C ALA A 294 -0.86 19.21 -18.57
N ALA A 295 0.21 19.43 -19.34
CA ALA A 295 0.52 18.63 -20.53
C ALA A 295 0.90 17.18 -20.17
N SER A 296 1.70 17.00 -19.12
CA SER A 296 2.17 15.67 -18.70
C SER A 296 1.02 14.81 -18.19
N ARG A 297 0.06 15.35 -17.44
CA ARG A 297 -1.12 14.61 -16.96
C ARG A 297 -1.96 14.02 -18.09
N GLN A 298 -2.09 14.73 -19.22
CA GLN A 298 -2.78 14.20 -20.39
C GLN A 298 -2.06 12.99 -20.98
N LEU A 299 -0.73 13.08 -21.14
CA LEU A 299 0.09 11.97 -21.64
C LEU A 299 0.11 10.78 -20.67
N ILE A 300 0.23 11.05 -19.37
CA ILE A 300 0.17 10.03 -18.31
C ILE A 300 -1.17 9.29 -18.37
N ARG A 301 -2.29 10.02 -18.47
CA ARG A 301 -3.63 9.43 -18.60
C ARG A 301 -3.74 8.55 -19.83
N GLN A 302 -3.32 9.05 -20.99
CA GLN A 302 -3.33 8.26 -22.22
C GLN A 302 -2.49 6.99 -22.09
N THR A 303 -1.32 7.07 -21.45
CA THR A 303 -0.46 5.90 -21.19
C THR A 303 -1.15 4.89 -20.27
N ILE A 304 -1.70 5.31 -19.13
CA ILE A 304 -2.43 4.42 -18.21
C ILE A 304 -3.63 3.77 -18.91
N GLU A 305 -4.40 4.52 -19.70
CA GLU A 305 -5.60 4.03 -20.36
C GLU A 305 -5.33 2.91 -21.38
N LYS A 306 -4.14 2.84 -21.99
CA LYS A 306 -3.75 1.71 -22.86
C LYS A 306 -3.79 0.36 -22.12
N TYR A 307 -3.42 0.38 -20.84
CA TYR A 307 -3.26 -0.81 -20.00
C TYR A 307 -4.53 -1.20 -19.26
N LEU A 308 -5.56 -0.35 -19.24
CA LEU A 308 -6.87 -0.72 -18.74
C LEU A 308 -7.55 -1.74 -19.68
N LYS A 309 -8.30 -2.68 -19.10
CA LYS A 309 -9.18 -3.61 -19.80
C LYS A 309 -10.60 -3.06 -19.88
#